data_AF-A0A4Q3VTG5-F1
#
_entry.id   AF-A0A4Q3VTG5-F1
#
_cell.length_a   1.000
_cell.length_b   1.000
_cell.length_c   1.000
_cell.angle_alpha   90.00
_cell.angle_beta   90.00
_cell.angle_gamma   90.00
#
_symmetry.space_group_name_H-M   'P 1'
#
loop_
_entity.id
_entity.type
_entity.pdbx_description
1 polymer ?
#
loop_
_entity_poly.entity_id
_entity_poly.type
_entity_poly.pdbx_seq_one_letter_code
_entity_poly.pdbx_strand_id
1 'polypeptide(L)'
;VLRSAPGQREFLADTSAAQMTRYPEGLARALQRIASDDGELRAVNRATEHMYIINPLALDGAAGMFSTHPPTSERIKRLMSLAGGAPQDNLNDPLSQGDRLSH
;
A
#
# COMPACT_ATOMS: atom_id res chain seq x y z
N VAL A 1 -24.89 13.89 -4.93
CA VAL A 1 -23.79 12.94 -5.22
C VAL A 1 -22.76 13.09 -4.10
N LEU A 2 -22.76 12.16 -3.13
CA LEU A 2 -21.85 12.23 -1.99
C LEU A 2 -20.42 11.98 -2.49
N ARG A 3 -19.57 13.01 -2.43
CA ARG A 3 -18.16 12.92 -2.80
C ARG A 3 -17.46 12.11 -1.71
N SER A 4 -17.16 10.84 -1.97
CA SER A 4 -16.34 10.01 -1.07
C SER A 4 -15.02 10.73 -0.80
N ALA A 5 -14.64 10.84 0.47
CA ALA A 5 -13.41 11.52 0.88
C ALA A 5 -12.19 10.90 0.18
N PRO A 6 -11.13 11.68 -0.13
CA PRO A 6 -9.99 11.25 -0.95
C PRO A 6 -9.44 9.89 -0.55
N GLY A 7 -9.30 9.60 0.75
CA GLY A 7 -8.75 8.35 1.28
C GLY A 7 -9.74 7.19 1.52
N GLN A 8 -11.05 7.41 1.39
CA GLN A 8 -12.03 6.34 1.56
C GLN A 8 -11.96 5.32 0.42
N ARG A 9 -11.55 5.76 -0.77
CA ARG A 9 -11.52 4.93 -1.98
C ARG A 9 -10.42 3.87 -1.93
N GLU A 10 -9.27 4.22 -1.37
CA GLU A 10 -8.08 3.40 -1.26
C GLU A 10 -8.34 2.30 -0.24
N PHE A 11 -8.95 2.63 0.90
CA PHE A 11 -9.36 1.61 1.87
C PHE A 11 -10.44 0.66 1.31
N LEU A 12 -11.38 1.18 0.53
CA LEU A 12 -12.36 0.34 -0.16
C LEU A 12 -11.67 -0.57 -1.19
N ALA A 13 -10.75 -0.03 -1.99
CA ALA A 13 -9.99 -0.80 -2.96
C ALA A 13 -9.16 -1.91 -2.29
N ASP A 14 -8.46 -1.61 -1.20
CA ASP A 14 -7.68 -2.58 -0.43
C ASP A 14 -8.57 -3.70 0.13
N THR A 15 -9.73 -3.32 0.69
CA THR A 15 -10.70 -4.29 1.24
C THR A 15 -11.29 -5.16 0.15
N SER A 16 -11.71 -4.57 -0.97
CA SER A 16 -12.23 -5.31 -2.12
C SER A 16 -11.19 -6.26 -2.71
N ALA A 17 -9.95 -5.82 -2.85
CA ALA A 17 -8.86 -6.68 -3.30
C ALA A 17 -8.64 -7.85 -2.33
N ALA A 18 -8.62 -7.60 -1.02
CA ALA A 18 -8.49 -8.63 0.00
C ALA A 18 -9.64 -9.65 -0.05
N GLN A 19 -10.87 -9.20 -0.31
CA GLN A 19 -12.03 -10.08 -0.47
C GLN A 19 -11.95 -10.94 -1.75
N MET A 20 -11.49 -10.35 -2.86
CA MET A 20 -11.34 -11.05 -4.13
C MET A 20 -10.23 -12.10 -4.09
N THR A 21 -9.08 -11.75 -3.51
CA THR A 21 -7.92 -12.66 -3.45
C THR A 21 -7.98 -13.61 -2.25
N ARG A 22 -8.77 -13.27 -1.22
CA ARG A 22 -8.73 -13.89 0.11
C ARG A 22 -7.32 -13.90 0.71
N TYR A 23 -6.49 -12.92 0.34
CA TYR A 23 -5.10 -12.83 0.79
C TYR A 23 -4.72 -11.41 1.24
N PRO A 24 -5.33 -10.91 2.34
CA PRO A 24 -5.04 -9.59 2.89
C PRO A 24 -3.58 -9.41 3.31
N GLU A 25 -2.94 -10.46 3.84
CA GLU A 25 -1.55 -10.41 4.28
C GLU A 25 -0.58 -10.16 3.11
N GLY A 26 -0.74 -10.90 2.01
CA GLY A 26 0.05 -10.70 0.79
C GLY A 26 -0.08 -9.29 0.23
N LEU A 27 -1.28 -8.71 0.28
CA LEU A 27 -1.50 -7.31 -0.12
C LEU A 27 -0.75 -6.32 0.78
N ALA A 28 -0.76 -6.55 2.10
CA ALA A 28 -0.04 -5.70 3.05
C ALA A 28 1.48 -5.75 2.82
N ARG A 29 2.03 -6.95 2.59
CA ARG A 29 3.45 -7.15 2.25
C ARG A 29 3.83 -6.51 0.93
N ALA A 30 2.98 -6.63 -0.10
CA ALA A 30 3.19 -5.98 -1.38
C ALA A 30 3.26 -4.45 -1.23
N LEU A 31 2.33 -3.85 -0.46
CA LEU A 31 2.36 -2.42 -0.16
C LEU A 31 3.62 -2.03 0.61
N GLN A 32 4.08 -2.84 1.56
CA GLN A 32 5.32 -2.61 2.29
C GLN A 32 6.54 -2.62 1.38
N ARG A 33 6.60 -3.58 0.43
CA ARG A 33 7.69 -3.67 -0.54
C ARG A 33 7.72 -2.45 -1.45
N ILE A 34 6.57 -2.04 -2.00
CA ILE A 34 6.47 -0.84 -2.84
C ILE A 34 6.83 0.42 -2.02
N ALA A 35 6.48 0.47 -0.72
CA ALA A 35 6.79 1.61 0.15
C ALA A 35 8.27 1.72 0.51
N SER A 36 8.99 0.60 0.43
CA SER A 36 10.42 0.52 0.73
C SER A 36 11.28 0.67 -0.52
N ASP A 37 10.66 0.75 -1.70
CA ASP A 37 11.35 1.02 -2.97
C ASP A 37 11.73 2.51 -3.03
N ASP A 38 13.03 2.77 -3.14
CA ASP A 38 13.64 4.11 -3.20
C ASP A 38 13.84 4.60 -4.64
N GLY A 39 13.24 3.92 -5.63
CA GLY A 39 13.28 4.28 -7.04
C GLY A 39 12.98 5.77 -7.28
N GLU A 40 13.95 6.48 -7.84
CA GLU A 40 13.86 7.92 -8.08
C GLU A 40 12.81 8.22 -9.17
N LEU A 41 11.68 8.80 -8.76
CA LEU A 41 10.60 9.16 -9.68
C LEU A 41 10.89 10.51 -10.36
N ARG A 42 11.32 10.45 -11.63
CA ARG A 42 11.80 11.62 -12.39
C ARG A 42 10.72 12.67 -12.78
N ALA A 43 9.43 12.39 -12.59
CA ALA A 43 8.34 13.22 -13.10
C ALA A 43 7.12 13.31 -12.15
N VAL A 44 7.37 13.46 -10.85
CA VAL A 44 6.30 13.58 -9.85
C VAL A 44 5.87 15.03 -9.69
N ASN A 45 4.56 15.28 -9.77
CA ASN A 45 3.95 16.54 -9.36
C ASN A 45 2.58 16.28 -8.72
N ARG A 46 1.97 17.30 -8.10
CA ARG A 46 0.66 17.16 -7.44
C ARG A 46 -0.48 16.76 -8.38
N ALA A 47 -0.38 17.09 -9.67
CA ALA A 47 -1.38 16.69 -10.65
C ALA A 47 -1.25 15.20 -11.01
N THR A 48 -0.06 14.61 -10.88
CA THR A 48 0.18 13.19 -11.20
C THR A 48 0.21 12.29 -9.97
N GLU A 49 0.31 12.83 -8.76
CA GLU A 49 0.42 12.07 -7.50
C GLU A 49 -0.69 11.02 -7.34
N HIS A 50 -1.91 11.32 -7.80
CA HIS A 50 -3.08 10.46 -7.67
C HIS A 50 -3.08 9.21 -8.57
N MET A 51 -2.12 9.13 -9.51
CA MET A 51 -1.91 7.96 -10.37
C MET A 51 -0.96 6.94 -9.72
N TYR A 52 -0.30 7.30 -8.62
CA TYR A 52 0.66 6.43 -7.94
C TYR A 52 -0.02 5.61 -6.85
N ILE A 53 0.47 4.37 -6.67
CA ILE A 53 -0.03 3.45 -5.64
C ILE A 53 0.32 3.94 -4.23
N ILE A 54 1.48 4.61 -4.11
CA ILE A 54 2.01 5.22 -2.90
C ILE A 54 2.22 6.69 -3.20
N ASN A 55 1.89 7.57 -2.26
CA ASN A 55 2.09 9.00 -2.43
C ASN A 55 3.61 9.30 -2.48
N PRO A 56 4.17 9.64 -3.65
CA PRO A 56 5.61 9.89 -3.80
C PRO A 56 6.06 11.23 -3.19
N LEU A 57 5.10 12.11 -2.85
CA LEU A 57 5.34 13.40 -2.22
C LEU A 57 5.14 13.33 -0.70
N ALA A 58 4.82 12.16 -0.15
CA ALA A 58 4.76 11.96 1.29
C ALA A 58 6.18 11.98 1.87
N LEU A 59 6.57 13.10 2.46
CA LEU A 59 7.77 13.17 3.30
C LEU A 59 7.57 12.31 4.55
N ASP A 60 8.60 11.56 4.93
CA ASP A 60 8.62 10.74 6.15
C ASP A 60 8.14 11.57 7.36
N GLY A 61 6.99 11.20 7.93
CA GLY A 61 6.39 11.86 9.08
C GLY A 61 5.47 13.06 8.79
N ALA A 62 5.35 13.54 7.55
CA ALA A 62 4.43 14.62 7.20
C ALA A 62 3.06 14.07 6.75
N ALA A 63 2.24 13.62 7.72
CA ALA A 63 0.80 13.45 7.51
C ALA A 63 0.10 14.82 7.44
N GLY A 64 0.51 15.66 6.49
CA GLY A 64 -0.08 16.97 6.29
C GLY A 64 -1.49 16.85 5.69
N MET A 65 -2.41 17.69 6.15
CA MET A 65 -3.84 17.82 5.78
C MET A 65 -4.18 17.93 4.27
N PHE A 66 -3.21 17.70 3.38
CA PHE A 66 -3.33 17.78 1.93
C PHE A 66 -2.89 16.50 1.20
N SER A 67 -2.62 15.41 1.92
CA SER A 67 -2.37 14.11 1.28
C SER A 67 -3.67 13.60 0.66
N THR A 68 -3.72 13.47 -0.66
CA THR A 68 -4.85 12.88 -1.39
C THR A 68 -5.05 11.39 -1.08
N HIS A 69 -4.06 10.76 -0.45
CA HIS A 69 -4.07 9.37 -0.02
C HIS A 69 -3.81 9.22 1.49
N PRO A 70 -4.43 8.23 2.15
CA PRO A 70 -4.11 7.89 3.52
C PRO A 70 -2.67 7.35 3.59
N PRO A 71 -1.99 7.50 4.75
CA PRO A 71 -0.64 6.96 4.92
C PRO A 71 -0.58 5.47 4.58
N THR A 72 0.47 5.05 3.85
CA THR A 72 0.66 3.64 3.48
C THR A 72 0.71 2.72 4.71
N SER A 73 1.29 3.20 5.81
CA SER A 73 1.32 2.49 7.09
C SER A 73 -0.08 2.19 7.65
N GLU A 74 -1.04 3.10 7.47
CA GLU A 74 -2.43 2.88 7.90
C GLU A 74 -3.13 1.83 7.03
N ARG A 75 -2.87 1.85 5.71
CA ARG A 75 -3.39 0.83 4.78
C ARG A 75 -2.86 -0.56 5.13
N ILE A 76 -1.55 -0.69 5.35
CA ILE A 76 -0.89 -1.93 5.80
C ILE A 76 -1.53 -2.44 7.09
N LYS A 77 -1.70 -1.56 8.09
CA LYS A 77 -2.31 -1.92 9.38
C LYS A 77 -3.72 -2.50 9.21
N ARG A 78 -4.56 -1.88 8.36
CA ARG A 78 -5.93 -2.36 8.12
C ARG A 78 -5.96 -3.71 7.41
N LEU A 79 -5.12 -3.90 6.39
CA LEU A 79 -5.01 -5.20 5.70
C LEU A 79 -4.55 -6.30 6.67
N MET A 80 -3.57 -6.02 7.53
CA MET A 80 -3.16 -6.96 8.58
C MET A 80 -4.27 -7.26 9.59
N SER A 81 -5.09 -6.27 9.94
CA SER A 81 -6.28 -6.51 10.77
C SER A 81 -7.31 -7.43 10.10
N LEU A 82 -7.48 -7.34 8.77
CA LEU A 82 -8.34 -8.27 8.02
C LEU A 82 -7.76 -9.70 7.97
N ALA A 83 -6.44 -9.84 8.06
CA ALA A 83 -5.76 -11.15 8.10
C ALA A 83 -5.84 -11.84 9.47
N GLY A 84 -6.28 -11.14 10.52
CA GLY A 84 -6.39 -11.68 11.88
C GLY A 84 -5.13 -11.57 12.74
N GLY A 85 -4.09 -10.84 12.31
CA GLY A 85 -2.86 -10.65 13.09
C GLY A 85 -1.59 -10.53 12.24
N ALA A 86 -0.46 -10.27 12.90
CA ALA A 86 0.86 -9.93 12.33
C ALA A 86 1.36 -10.87 11.22
N PRO A 87 2.23 -10.39 10.30
CA PRO A 87 2.70 -11.16 9.15
C PRO A 87 3.28 -12.50 9.59
N GLN A 88 2.70 -13.59 9.10
CA GLN A 88 3.30 -14.91 9.21
C GLN A 88 4.19 -15.07 7.98
N ASP A 89 5.49 -15.16 8.17
CA ASP A 89 6.41 -15.52 7.09
C ASP A 89 6.16 -16.96 6.66
N ASN A 90 5.13 -17.13 5.85
CA ASN A 90 4.72 -18.40 5.29
C ASN A 90 5.83 -18.82 4.32
N LEU A 91 6.49 -19.95 4.56
CA LEU A 91 7.51 -20.51 3.65
C LEU A 91 6.95 -20.80 2.24
N ASN A 92 5.62 -20.79 2.08
CA ASN A 92 4.92 -20.96 0.82
C ASN A 92 4.37 -19.64 0.23
N ASP A 93 4.77 -18.48 0.77
CA ASP A 93 4.38 -17.16 0.25
C ASP A 93 5.14 -16.88 -1.07
N PRO A 94 4.45 -16.77 -2.22
CA PRO A 94 5.10 -16.51 -3.50
C PRO A 94 5.82 -15.15 -3.54
N LEU A 95 5.45 -14.18 -2.70
CA LEU A 95 6.15 -12.89 -2.58
C LEU A 95 7.51 -13.01 -1.87
N SER A 96 7.70 -14.06 -1.07
CA SER A 96 8.95 -14.36 -0.36
C SER A 96 9.97 -15.11 -1.24
N GLN A 97 9.51 -15.76 -2.32
CA GLN A 97 10.36 -16.54 -3.22
C GLN A 97 11.13 -15.67 -4.25
N GLY A 98 10.71 -14.42 -4.46
CA GLY A 98 11.24 -13.54 -5.51
C GLY A 98 12.66 -13.00 -5.31
N ASP A 99 13.22 -13.06 -4.10
CA ASP A 99 14.53 -12.46 -3.78
C ASP A 99 15.72 -13.45 -3.97
N ARG A 100 15.51 -14.62 -4.57
CA ARG A 100 16.54 -15.67 -4.76
C ARG A 100 17.20 -15.72 -6.14
N LEU A 101 16.94 -14.75 -7.03
CA LEU A 101 17.42 -14.78 -8.42
C LEU A 101 18.45 -13.69 -8.78
N SER A 102 19.11 -13.08 -7.80
CA SER A 102 20.28 -12.22 -8.04
C SER A 102 21.57 -12.96 -7.67
N HIS A 103 21.98 -13.91 -8.51
CA HIS A 103 23.35 -14.46 -8.58
C HIS A 103 23.74 -14.67 -10.04
#